data_AF-A0A919AT57-F1
#
_entry.id   AF-A0A919AT57-F1
#
_cell.length_a   1.000
_cell.length_b   1.000
_cell.length_c   1.000
_cell.angle_alpha   90.00
_cell.angle_beta   90.00
_cell.angle_gamma   90.00
#
_symmetry.space_group_name_H-M   'P 1'
#
loop_
_entity.id
_entity.type
_entity.pdbx_description
1 polymer ?
#
loop_
_entity_poly.entity_id
_entity_poly.type
_entity_poly.pdbx_seq_one_letter_code
_entity_poly.pdbx_strand_id
1 'polypeptide(L)'
;MRLPSQNIKKINLPEFQEQFLTRTAIGVFIVALSYGLGIGQHFADAATTAYLSTAKTVLSVLVLLLLLPSFLRLLWLRYNHRAEFNSTESYIAAVAKNAGMMTFSLTFVFLIALEAASQSYLPQLQLDMPPSLYLKAVLCFSLLVFSLTFFIEARKANSEDD
;
A
#
# COMPACT_ATOMS: atom_id res chain seq x y z
N MET A 1 28.42 19.60 -38.95
CA MET A 1 28.09 18.39 -38.15
C MET A 1 27.07 18.83 -37.10
N ARG A 2 25.76 18.68 -37.38
CA ARG A 2 24.69 19.05 -36.45
C ARG A 2 24.44 17.85 -35.53
N LEU A 3 24.65 18.02 -34.23
CA LEU A 3 24.26 17.01 -33.25
C LEU A 3 22.74 16.79 -33.37
N PRO A 4 22.27 15.53 -33.40
CA PRO A 4 20.84 15.26 -33.37
C PRO A 4 20.31 15.84 -32.07
N SER A 5 19.45 16.86 -32.21
CA SER A 5 18.59 17.36 -31.16
C SER A 5 17.84 16.17 -30.58
N GLN A 6 18.38 15.61 -29.49
CA GLN A 6 17.67 14.60 -28.71
C GLN A 6 16.42 15.32 -28.22
N ASN A 7 15.29 14.89 -28.77
CA ASN A 7 13.97 15.29 -28.39
C ASN A 7 13.77 14.76 -26.96
N ILE A 8 14.31 15.50 -25.97
CA ILE A 8 14.13 15.20 -24.55
C ILE A 8 12.63 15.37 -24.33
N LYS A 9 11.93 14.23 -24.38
CA LYS A 9 10.51 14.13 -24.08
C LYS A 9 10.35 14.77 -22.70
N LYS A 10 9.82 16.00 -22.64
CA LYS A 10 9.54 16.69 -21.37
C LYS A 10 8.72 15.71 -20.56
N ILE A 11 9.30 15.20 -19.49
CA ILE A 11 8.61 14.25 -18.62
C ILE A 11 7.52 15.08 -17.95
N ASN A 12 6.26 14.79 -18.27
CA ASN A 12 5.13 15.37 -17.58
C ASN A 12 5.19 14.87 -16.13
N LEU A 13 5.67 15.73 -15.24
CA LEU A 13 5.77 15.45 -13.82
C LEU A 13 4.44 14.97 -13.21
N PRO A 14 3.27 15.54 -13.56
CA PRO A 14 1.98 15.08 -13.05
C PRO A 14 1.66 13.63 -13.45
N GLU A 15 1.86 13.28 -14.72
CA GLU A 15 1.61 11.93 -15.24
C GLU A 15 2.51 10.88 -14.54
N PHE A 16 3.78 11.23 -14.27
CA PHE A 16 4.68 10.36 -13.51
C PHE A 16 4.21 10.18 -12.05
N GLN A 17 3.72 11.25 -11.43
CA GLN A 17 3.20 11.24 -10.06
C GLN A 17 1.96 10.36 -9.93
N GLU A 18 1.01 10.47 -10.85
CA GLU A 18 -0.18 9.61 -10.90
C GLU A 18 0.19 8.14 -11.08
N GLN A 19 1.05 7.82 -12.06
CA GLN A 19 1.48 6.43 -12.28
C GLN A 19 2.21 5.86 -11.05
N PHE A 20 3.04 6.65 -10.38
CA PHE A 20 3.72 6.25 -9.16
C PHE A 20 2.71 5.99 -8.03
N LEU A 21 1.71 6.85 -7.88
CA LEU A 21 0.66 6.71 -6.88
C LEU A 21 -0.17 5.45 -7.09
N THR A 22 -0.66 5.21 -8.31
CA THR A 22 -1.45 4.02 -8.62
C THR A 22 -0.65 2.74 -8.37
N ARG A 23 0.63 2.71 -8.78
CA ARG A 23 1.52 1.56 -8.51
C ARG A 23 1.75 1.34 -7.02
N THR A 24 1.91 2.42 -6.25
CA THR A 24 2.06 2.33 -4.80
C THR A 24 0.81 1.77 -4.15
N ALA A 25 -0.38 2.22 -4.55
CA ALA A 25 -1.65 1.70 -4.06
C ALA A 25 -1.81 0.20 -4.35
N ILE A 26 -1.53 -0.22 -5.59
CA ILE A 26 -1.53 -1.64 -5.98
C ILE A 26 -0.52 -2.44 -5.14
N GLY A 27 0.68 -1.90 -4.93
CA GLY A 27 1.69 -2.53 -4.08
C GLY A 27 1.19 -2.73 -2.66
N VAL A 28 0.60 -1.69 -2.05
CA VAL A 28 0.04 -1.77 -0.69
C VAL A 28 -1.10 -2.79 -0.61
N PHE A 29 -1.97 -2.85 -1.63
CA PHE A 29 -3.02 -3.86 -1.72
C PHE A 29 -2.46 -5.29 -1.73
N ILE A 30 -1.44 -5.55 -2.56
CA ILE A 30 -0.80 -6.86 -2.64
C ILE A 30 -0.14 -7.24 -1.31
N VAL A 31 0.48 -6.27 -0.61
CA VAL A 31 1.03 -6.49 0.74
C VAL A 31 -0.07 -6.84 1.73
N ALA A 32 -1.23 -6.15 1.69
CA ALA A 32 -2.37 -6.48 2.53
C ALA A 32 -2.84 -7.93 2.28
N LEU A 33 -2.95 -8.36 1.02
CA LEU A 33 -3.27 -9.75 0.68
C LEU A 33 -2.24 -10.74 1.24
N SER A 34 -0.95 -10.42 1.17
CA SER A 34 0.12 -11.24 1.73
C SER A 34 -0.02 -11.43 3.26
N TYR A 35 -0.42 -10.38 3.97
CA TYR A 35 -0.76 -10.50 5.41
C TYR A 35 -2.01 -11.36 5.62
N GLY A 36 -3.05 -11.20 4.79
CA GLY A 36 -4.25 -12.03 4.81
C GLY A 36 -3.94 -13.53 4.64
N LEU A 37 -3.10 -13.90 3.67
CA LEU A 37 -2.63 -15.28 3.51
C LEU A 37 -1.87 -15.76 4.76
N GLY A 38 -1.07 -14.89 5.38
CA GLY A 38 -0.34 -15.19 6.61
C GLY A 38 -1.23 -15.41 7.83
N ILE A 39 -2.48 -14.93 7.81
CA ILE A 39 -3.51 -15.24 8.82
C ILE A 39 -4.14 -16.60 8.46
N GLY A 40 -4.51 -16.81 7.20
CA GLY A 40 -5.09 -18.07 6.72
C GLY A 40 -4.19 -19.29 6.99
N GLN A 41 -2.87 -19.11 6.92
CA GLN A 41 -1.90 -20.16 7.26
C GLN A 41 -2.04 -20.73 8.68
N HIS A 42 -2.54 -19.94 9.64
CA HIS A 42 -2.71 -20.41 11.02
C HIS A 42 -3.90 -21.36 11.19
N PHE A 43 -4.84 -21.36 10.23
CA PHE A 43 -6.04 -22.19 10.27
C PHE A 43 -6.03 -23.31 9.22
N ALA A 44 -4.94 -23.42 8.45
CA ALA A 44 -4.84 -24.29 7.31
C ALA A 44 -4.04 -25.56 7.66
N ASP A 45 -4.44 -26.69 7.07
CA ASP A 45 -3.69 -27.96 7.17
C ASP A 45 -2.31 -27.86 6.50
N ALA A 46 -1.38 -28.74 6.88
CA ALA A 46 0.02 -28.70 6.44
C ALA A 46 0.21 -28.62 4.91
N ALA A 47 -0.62 -29.34 4.14
CA ALA A 47 -0.60 -29.28 2.68
C ALA A 47 -0.94 -27.87 2.17
N THR A 48 -2.00 -27.28 2.72
CA THR A 48 -2.48 -25.93 2.38
C THR A 48 -1.50 -24.85 2.85
N THR A 49 -0.84 -25.03 3.99
CA THR A 49 0.20 -24.11 4.50
C THR A 49 1.35 -23.96 3.51
N ALA A 50 1.78 -25.06 2.86
CA ALA A 50 2.85 -25.02 1.86
C ALA A 50 2.47 -24.20 0.62
N TYR A 51 1.25 -24.38 0.11
CA TYR A 51 0.72 -23.56 -0.99
C TYR A 51 0.61 -22.08 -0.62
N LEU A 52 0.06 -21.79 0.56
CA LEU A 52 -0.07 -20.42 1.07
C LEU A 52 1.30 -19.75 1.26
N SER A 53 2.31 -20.50 1.71
CA SER A 53 3.67 -19.99 1.92
C SER A 53 4.33 -19.62 0.58
N THR A 54 4.16 -20.48 -0.41
CA THR A 54 4.62 -20.24 -1.78
C THR A 54 3.93 -19.01 -2.36
N ALA A 55 2.60 -18.94 -2.27
CA ALA A 55 1.81 -17.79 -2.73
C ALA A 55 2.25 -16.48 -2.06
N LYS A 56 2.44 -16.49 -0.74
CA LYS A 56 2.95 -15.33 0.02
C LYS A 56 4.32 -14.87 -0.47
N THR A 57 5.22 -15.82 -0.76
CA THR A 57 6.56 -15.53 -1.29
C THR A 57 6.48 -14.90 -2.67
N VAL A 58 5.65 -15.46 -3.56
CA VAL A 58 5.42 -14.92 -4.91
C VAL A 58 4.85 -13.51 -4.86
N LEU A 59 3.85 -13.25 -4.01
CA LEU A 59 3.29 -11.90 -3.82
C LEU A 59 4.35 -10.92 -3.31
N SER A 60 5.21 -11.35 -2.38
CA SER A 60 6.27 -10.49 -1.83
C SER A 60 7.31 -10.12 -2.90
N VAL A 61 7.69 -11.07 -3.75
CA VAL A 61 8.58 -10.82 -4.90
C VAL A 61 7.90 -9.89 -5.91
N LEU A 62 6.61 -10.09 -6.18
CA LEU A 62 5.84 -9.25 -7.10
C LEU A 62 5.77 -7.79 -6.63
N VAL A 63 5.54 -7.56 -5.34
CA VAL A 63 5.56 -6.20 -4.75
C VAL A 63 6.93 -5.56 -4.94
N LEU A 64 8.00 -6.30 -4.70
CA LEU A 64 9.36 -5.83 -4.90
C LEU A 64 9.59 -5.43 -6.37
N LEU A 65 9.22 -6.28 -7.32
CA LEU A 65 9.36 -5.98 -8.75
C LEU A 65 8.53 -4.78 -9.21
N LEU A 66 7.37 -4.54 -8.58
CA LEU A 66 6.48 -3.44 -8.95
C LEU A 66 6.94 -2.09 -8.35
N LEU A 67 7.37 -2.10 -7.09
CA LEU A 67 7.74 -0.89 -6.36
C LEU A 67 9.21 -0.49 -6.57
N LEU A 68 10.14 -1.44 -6.67
CA LEU A 68 11.57 -1.17 -6.79
C LEU A 68 11.93 -0.24 -7.97
N PRO A 69 11.49 -0.50 -9.23
CA PRO A 69 11.84 0.40 -10.34
C PRO A 69 11.21 1.78 -10.18
N SER A 70 9.99 1.85 -9.63
CA SER A 70 9.28 3.09 -9.37
C SER A 70 10.01 3.93 -8.30
N PHE A 71 10.47 3.27 -7.24
CA PHE A 71 11.23 3.90 -6.16
C PHE A 71 12.61 4.36 -6.60
N LEU A 72 13.34 3.53 -7.36
CA LEU A 72 14.65 3.92 -7.93
C LEU A 72 14.53 5.13 -8.85
N ARG A 73 13.49 5.17 -9.69
CA ARG A 73 13.24 6.30 -10.60
C ARG A 73 12.88 7.57 -9.84
N LEU A 74 12.06 7.47 -8.80
CA LEU A 74 11.75 8.59 -7.89
C LEU A 74 13.02 9.13 -7.23
N LEU A 75 13.88 8.25 -6.70
CA LEU A 75 15.11 8.62 -6.02
C LEU A 75 16.10 9.31 -6.97
N TRP A 76 16.22 8.82 -8.19
CA TRP A 76 17.04 9.42 -9.24
C TRP A 76 16.51 10.80 -9.67
N LEU A 77 15.20 10.93 -9.90
CA LEU A 77 14.57 12.21 -10.23
C LEU A 77 14.73 13.23 -9.11
N ARG A 78 14.53 12.83 -7.86
CA ARG A 78 14.71 13.68 -6.69
C ARG A 78 16.15 14.15 -6.53
N TYR A 79 17.12 13.30 -6.86
CA TYR A 79 18.54 13.67 -6.82
C TYR A 79 18.89 14.69 -7.91
N ASN A 80 18.44 14.48 -9.15
CA ASN A 80 18.78 15.35 -10.29
C ASN A 80 17.97 16.65 -10.36
N HIS A 81 16.71 16.68 -9.89
CA HIS A 81 15.78 17.81 -10.08
C HIS A 81 15.28 18.39 -8.75
N ARG A 82 16.17 18.52 -7.76
CA ARG A 82 15.85 19.05 -6.41
C ARG A 82 15.13 20.41 -6.43
N ALA A 83 15.43 21.28 -7.40
CA ALA A 83 14.87 22.62 -7.48
C ALA A 83 13.39 22.64 -7.95
N GLU A 84 12.99 21.72 -8.83
CA GLU A 84 11.62 21.65 -9.38
C GLU A 84 10.65 20.91 -8.46
N PHE A 85 11.14 20.01 -7.62
CA PHE A 85 10.33 19.26 -6.65
C PHE A 85 9.92 20.07 -5.41
N ASN A 86 10.50 21.25 -5.18
CA ASN A 86 10.31 22.01 -3.94
C ASN A 86 9.17 23.05 -4.01
N SER A 87 8.63 23.34 -5.21
CA SER A 87 7.59 24.37 -5.39
C SER A 87 6.18 23.81 -5.51
N THR A 88 6.03 22.49 -5.73
CA THR A 88 4.73 21.84 -5.72
C THR A 88 4.47 21.34 -4.30
N GLU A 89 3.62 22.03 -3.53
CA GLU A 89 2.81 21.36 -2.52
C GLU A 89 2.05 20.25 -3.25
N SER A 90 2.71 19.10 -3.34
CA SER A 90 2.40 18.09 -4.33
C SER A 90 1.02 17.55 -4.01
N TYR A 91 0.13 17.59 -4.98
CA TYR A 91 -1.15 16.90 -4.97
C TYR A 91 -1.06 15.49 -4.34
N ILE A 92 0.04 14.76 -4.58
CA ILE A 92 0.35 13.49 -3.92
C ILE A 92 0.37 13.60 -2.39
N ALA A 93 1.05 14.61 -1.85
CA ALA A 93 1.14 14.82 -0.42
C ALA A 93 -0.23 15.12 0.18
N ALA A 94 -1.10 15.85 -0.52
CA ALA A 94 -2.47 16.11 -0.08
C ALA A 94 -3.33 14.83 -0.08
N VAL A 95 -3.32 14.07 -1.18
CA VAL A 95 -4.06 12.79 -1.29
C VAL A 95 -3.55 11.78 -0.26
N ALA A 96 -2.23 11.62 -0.13
CA ALA A 96 -1.64 10.71 0.83
C ALA A 96 -1.92 11.13 2.28
N LYS A 97 -1.93 12.42 2.58
CA LYS A 97 -2.28 12.94 3.91
C LYS A 97 -3.74 12.65 4.23
N ASN A 98 -4.66 12.93 3.32
CA ASN A 98 -6.09 12.67 3.52
C ASN A 98 -6.37 11.17 3.67
N ALA A 99 -5.84 10.35 2.77
CA ALA A 99 -5.94 8.90 2.87
C ALA A 99 -5.32 8.38 4.17
N GLY A 100 -4.18 8.91 4.58
CA GLY A 100 -3.50 8.56 5.84
C GLY A 100 -4.34 8.90 7.07
N MET A 101 -4.93 10.09 7.14
CA MET A 101 -5.78 10.50 8.26
C MET A 101 -7.02 9.61 8.39
N MET A 102 -7.69 9.33 7.27
CA MET A 102 -8.88 8.47 7.25
C MET A 102 -8.53 7.02 7.62
N THR A 103 -7.43 6.50 7.06
CA THR A 103 -6.93 5.15 7.39
C THR A 103 -6.58 5.02 8.85
N PHE A 104 -5.87 6.01 9.40
CA PHE A 104 -5.49 6.00 10.81
C PHE A 104 -6.72 5.97 11.72
N SER A 105 -7.72 6.80 11.43
CA SER A 105 -9.00 6.83 12.16
C SER A 105 -9.73 5.48 12.08
N LEU A 106 -9.87 4.90 10.88
CA LEU A 106 -10.49 3.59 10.69
C LEU A 106 -9.72 2.45 11.35
N THR A 107 -8.39 2.48 11.30
CA THR A 107 -7.54 1.49 11.96
C THR A 107 -7.70 1.58 13.48
N PHE A 108 -7.83 2.79 14.03
CA PHE A 108 -8.07 2.99 15.45
C PHE A 108 -9.43 2.45 15.88
N VAL A 109 -10.50 2.76 15.12
CA VAL A 109 -11.83 2.18 15.36
C VAL A 109 -11.80 0.65 15.30
N PHE A 110 -11.07 0.09 14.33
CA PHE A 110 -10.88 -1.34 14.21
C PHE A 110 -10.13 -1.94 15.40
N LEU A 111 -9.09 -1.26 15.91
CA LEU A 111 -8.37 -1.70 17.10
C LEU A 111 -9.28 -1.73 18.33
N ILE A 112 -10.10 -0.71 18.53
CA ILE A 112 -11.09 -0.68 19.62
C ILE A 112 -12.09 -1.84 19.48
N ALA A 113 -12.61 -2.04 18.27
CA ALA A 113 -13.54 -3.15 18.00
C ALA A 113 -12.87 -4.52 18.23
N LEU A 114 -11.61 -4.67 17.83
CA LEU A 114 -10.82 -5.88 18.02
C LEU A 114 -10.54 -6.14 19.50
N GLU A 115 -10.24 -5.09 20.27
CA GLU A 115 -10.06 -5.17 21.73
C GLU A 115 -11.36 -5.61 22.42
N ALA A 116 -12.48 -4.97 22.10
CA ALA A 116 -13.79 -5.33 22.64
C ALA A 116 -14.19 -6.77 22.26
N ALA A 117 -13.90 -7.17 21.01
CA ALA A 117 -14.13 -8.53 20.54
C ALA A 117 -13.21 -9.53 21.24
N SER A 118 -11.96 -9.15 21.53
CA SER A 118 -11.01 -10.00 22.25
C SER A 118 -11.51 -10.33 23.66
N GLN A 119 -12.06 -9.34 24.37
CA GLN A 119 -12.56 -9.54 25.73
C GLN A 119 -13.87 -10.34 25.76
N SER A 120 -14.73 -10.18 24.75
CA SER A 120 -16.07 -10.78 24.73
C SER A 120 -16.12 -12.18 24.13
N TYR A 121 -15.38 -12.42 23.03
CA TYR A 121 -15.49 -13.65 22.24
C TYR A 121 -14.35 -14.65 22.48
N LEU A 122 -13.13 -14.20 22.80
CA LEU A 122 -12.00 -15.14 23.03
C LEU A 122 -12.21 -16.09 24.22
N PRO A 123 -12.82 -15.67 25.36
CA PRO A 123 -13.04 -16.59 26.47
C PRO A 123 -13.97 -17.76 26.09
N GLN A 124 -14.88 -17.53 25.14
CA GLN A 124 -15.83 -18.55 24.70
C GLN A 124 -15.24 -19.54 23.69
N LEU A 125 -14.25 -19.11 22.89
CA LEU A 125 -13.63 -19.94 21.87
C LEU A 125 -12.39 -20.71 22.35
N GLN A 126 -11.87 -20.45 23.57
CA GLN A 126 -10.62 -21.04 24.11
C GLN A 126 -9.46 -21.01 23.10
N LEU A 127 -9.49 -20.04 22.18
CA LEU A 127 -8.52 -19.94 21.10
C LEU A 127 -7.37 -19.07 21.61
N ASP A 128 -6.34 -19.72 22.16
CA ASP A 128 -5.06 -19.07 22.49
C ASP A 128 -4.37 -18.63 21.20
N MET A 129 -4.81 -17.50 20.64
CA MET A 129 -4.22 -16.96 19.42
C MET A 129 -2.89 -16.28 19.75
N PRO A 130 -1.81 -16.58 19.00
CA PRO A 130 -0.52 -15.96 19.23
C PRO A 130 -0.58 -14.45 18.94
N PRO A 131 0.11 -13.60 19.73
CA PRO A 131 0.14 -12.14 19.53
C PRO A 131 0.51 -11.71 18.10
N SER A 132 1.33 -12.52 17.42
CA SER A 132 1.71 -12.28 16.02
C SER A 132 0.53 -12.28 15.06
N LEU A 133 -0.55 -13.01 15.35
CA LEU A 133 -1.73 -13.09 14.48
C LEU A 133 -2.55 -11.79 14.57
N TYR A 134 -2.72 -11.23 15.77
CA TYR A 134 -3.36 -9.93 15.96
C TYR A 134 -2.65 -8.83 15.18
N LEU A 135 -1.32 -8.78 15.28
CA LEU A 135 -0.52 -7.78 14.56
C LEU A 135 -0.66 -7.94 13.04
N LYS A 136 -0.63 -9.17 12.52
CA LYS A 136 -0.89 -9.43 11.09
C LYS A 136 -2.29 -9.00 10.66
N ALA A 137 -3.31 -9.24 11.49
CA ALA A 137 -4.69 -8.84 11.21
C ALA A 137 -4.85 -7.31 11.16
N VAL A 138 -4.28 -6.60 12.14
CA VAL A 138 -4.29 -5.13 12.17
C VAL A 138 -3.53 -4.54 10.99
N LEU A 139 -2.37 -5.09 10.64
CA LEU A 139 -1.62 -4.65 9.46
C LEU A 139 -2.38 -4.95 8.17
N CYS A 140 -2.95 -6.14 8.03
CA CYS A 140 -3.79 -6.50 6.89
C CYS A 140 -4.94 -5.51 6.71
N PHE A 141 -5.68 -5.25 7.79
CA PHE A 141 -6.83 -4.35 7.77
C PHE A 141 -6.41 -2.91 7.46
N SER A 142 -5.41 -2.38 8.16
CA SER A 142 -4.96 -1.00 7.95
C SER A 142 -4.43 -0.76 6.54
N LEU A 143 -3.65 -1.70 5.97
CA LEU A 143 -3.17 -1.60 4.59
C LEU A 143 -4.29 -1.74 3.56
N LEU A 144 -5.29 -2.59 3.82
CA LEU A 144 -6.44 -2.76 2.94
C LEU A 144 -7.29 -1.49 2.92
N VAL A 145 -7.62 -0.95 4.10
CA VAL A 145 -8.33 0.33 4.23
C VAL A 145 -7.54 1.45 3.57
N PHE A 146 -6.23 1.54 3.82
CA PHE A 146 -5.37 2.53 3.19
C PHE A 146 -5.46 2.46 1.68
N SER A 147 -5.29 1.26 1.13
CA SER A 147 -5.35 1.07 -0.31
C SER A 147 -6.72 1.46 -0.88
N LEU A 148 -7.82 1.08 -0.22
CA LEU A 148 -9.17 1.41 -0.68
C LEU A 148 -9.45 2.90 -0.63
N THR A 149 -9.18 3.54 0.51
CA THR A 149 -9.35 4.99 0.67
C THR A 149 -8.49 5.74 -0.35
N PHE A 150 -7.25 5.30 -0.54
CA PHE A 150 -6.37 5.88 -1.54
C PHE A 150 -6.95 5.78 -2.95
N PHE A 151 -7.50 4.63 -3.35
CA PHE A 151 -8.15 4.47 -4.66
C PHE A 151 -9.38 5.37 -4.83
N ILE A 152 -10.18 5.52 -3.78
CA ILE A 152 -11.37 6.38 -3.80
C ILE A 152 -10.97 7.85 -3.97
N GLU A 153 -10.01 8.33 -3.19
CA GLU A 153 -9.52 9.72 -3.25
C GLU A 153 -8.81 10.01 -4.59
N ALA A 154 -7.97 9.09 -5.06
CA ALA A 154 -7.30 9.24 -6.36
C ALA A 154 -8.31 9.31 -7.52
N ARG A 155 -9.39 8.52 -7.46
CA ARG A 155 -10.46 8.57 -8.48
C ARG A 155 -11.24 9.88 -8.42
N LYS A 156 -11.57 10.35 -7.22
CA LYS A 156 -12.35 11.59 -7.03
C LYS A 156 -11.61 12.80 -7.59
N ALA A 157 -10.33 12.90 -7.31
CA ALA A 157 -9.55 14.02 -7.78
C ALA A 157 -9.35 14.03 -9.32
N ASN A 158 -9.30 12.87 -9.98
CA ASN A 158 -9.29 12.83 -11.45
C ASN A 158 -10.61 13.31 -12.08
N SER A 159 -11.73 13.28 -11.34
CA SER A 159 -13.04 13.72 -11.86
C SER A 159 -13.33 15.21 -11.64
N GLU A 160 -12.48 15.94 -10.90
CA GLU A 160 -12.65 17.39 -10.68
C GLU A 160 -11.95 18.23 -11.76
N ASP A 161 -11.13 17.61 -12.63
CA ASP A 161 -10.38 18.25 -13.70
C ASP A 161 -11.05 18.12 -15.10
N ASP A 162 -12.18 17.41 -15.21
CA ASP A 162 -13.02 17.23 -16.43
C ASP A 162 -14.29 18.11 -16.39
#